data_AF-A0A9D6PYG7-F1
#
_entry.id   AF-A0A9D6PYG7-F1
#
_cell.length_a   1.000
_cell.length_b   1.000
_cell.length_c   1.000
_cell.angle_alpha   90.00
_cell.angle_beta   90.00
_cell.angle_gamma   90.00
#
_symmetry.space_group_name_H-M   'P 1'
#
loop_
_entity.id
_entity.type
_entity.pdbx_description
1 polymer ?
#
loop_
_entity_poly.entity_id
_entity_poly.type
_entity_poly.pdbx_seq_one_letter_code
_entity_poly.pdbx_strand_id
1 'polypeptide(L)'
;MKCISKSIALTLAFGALSVASMTSHAEIIKLKLAPGLWEESRTTLINGQNLEEIMRKQMEKNMARMTPEQRAQMPKSMGNMSAGGKVESCLSAAEVAKGIDTESIKEKLQNSAKGCTLNIVSADQSGARFNAVCMGPDGANYKGTGEYKIKNEKEWSFKMVADGRAQGPDGAVIAQAGNFHATQEVQSRWKAGNCGNVKSDE
;
A
#
# COMPACT_ATOMS: atom_id res chain seq x y z
N MET A 1 -56.94 48.54 46.07
CA MET A 1 -56.41 47.20 46.41
C MET A 1 -54.90 47.20 46.18
N LYS A 2 -54.14 46.76 47.18
CA LYS A 2 -52.67 46.63 47.18
C LYS A 2 -52.24 45.36 46.45
N CYS A 3 -51.06 45.39 45.80
CA CYS A 3 -49.93 44.43 45.94
C CYS A 3 -49.01 44.56 44.70
N ILE A 4 -47.86 45.25 44.82
CA ILE A 4 -46.53 44.76 45.25
C ILE A 4 -45.71 44.17 44.09
N SER A 5 -44.73 44.99 43.70
CA SER A 5 -43.50 44.70 42.97
C SER A 5 -42.76 43.47 43.51
N LYS A 6 -42.25 42.60 42.61
CA LYS A 6 -41.07 41.79 42.86
C LYS A 6 -40.20 41.68 41.60
N SER A 7 -39.04 42.33 41.69
CA SER A 7 -37.88 42.17 40.81
C SER A 7 -37.45 40.71 40.74
N ILE A 8 -37.27 40.19 39.53
CA ILE A 8 -36.58 38.91 39.29
C ILE A 8 -35.16 39.26 38.86
N ALA A 9 -34.22 39.00 39.76
CA ALA A 9 -32.79 39.10 39.51
C ALA A 9 -32.37 38.01 38.52
N LEU A 10 -31.79 38.43 37.39
CA LEU A 10 -31.26 37.54 36.36
C LEU A 10 -29.82 37.16 36.75
N THR A 11 -29.66 36.03 37.43
CA THR A 11 -28.35 35.47 37.79
C THR A 11 -27.71 34.84 36.55
N LEU A 12 -26.72 35.51 35.96
CA LEU A 12 -25.86 34.99 34.89
C LEU A 12 -24.91 33.92 35.45
N ALA A 13 -25.28 32.65 35.31
CA ALA A 13 -24.36 31.54 35.51
C ALA A 13 -23.52 31.33 34.23
N PHE A 14 -22.28 31.83 34.24
CA PHE A 14 -21.28 31.50 33.22
C PHE A 14 -20.85 30.03 33.39
N GLY A 15 -21.48 29.14 32.64
CA GLY A 15 -21.02 27.77 32.46
C GLY A 15 -19.74 27.77 31.62
N ALA A 16 -18.60 27.47 32.23
CA ALA A 16 -17.34 27.25 31.53
C ALA A 16 -17.48 26.00 30.63
N LEU A 17 -17.71 26.23 29.35
CA LEU A 17 -17.72 25.20 28.32
C LEU A 17 -16.28 24.82 28.02
N SER A 18 -15.75 23.84 28.74
CA SER A 18 -14.44 23.24 28.48
C SER A 18 -14.49 22.53 27.12
N VAL A 19 -14.02 23.21 26.08
CA VAL A 19 -13.78 22.62 24.76
C VAL A 19 -12.62 21.65 24.89
N ALA A 20 -12.94 20.37 25.10
CA ALA A 20 -11.97 19.29 24.98
C ALA A 20 -11.60 19.17 23.50
N SER A 21 -10.51 19.83 23.11
CA SER A 21 -9.87 19.62 21.81
C SER A 21 -9.40 18.18 21.75
N MET A 22 -10.19 17.31 21.12
CA MET A 22 -9.74 15.98 20.74
C MET A 22 -8.72 16.15 19.61
N THR A 23 -7.44 16.27 19.96
CA THR A 23 -6.36 16.14 19.01
C THR A 23 -6.34 14.69 18.54
N SER A 24 -6.88 14.45 17.34
CA SER A 24 -6.67 13.21 16.60
C SER A 24 -5.18 13.14 16.29
N HIS A 25 -4.42 12.45 17.15
CA HIS A 25 -3.02 12.14 16.89
C HIS A 25 -2.98 11.02 15.87
N ALA A 26 -2.33 11.27 14.74
CA ALA A 26 -2.01 10.23 13.76
C ALA A 26 -1.30 9.07 14.48
N GLU A 27 -1.80 7.84 14.26
CA GLU A 27 -1.28 6.66 14.93
C GLU A 27 0.03 6.23 14.28
N ILE A 28 1.15 6.48 14.98
CA ILE A 28 2.49 6.05 14.57
C ILE A 28 2.79 4.67 15.14
N ILE A 29 2.97 3.70 14.25
CA ILE A 29 3.20 2.30 14.59
C ILE A 29 4.67 1.96 14.42
N LYS A 30 5.32 1.58 15.52
CA LYS A 30 6.73 1.12 15.49
C LYS A 30 6.77 -0.36 15.12
N LEU A 31 6.94 -0.64 13.83
CA LEU A 31 7.18 -1.99 13.35
C LEU A 31 8.52 -2.50 13.89
N LYS A 32 8.52 -3.73 14.43
CA LYS A 32 9.75 -4.38 14.90
C LYS A 32 10.46 -5.01 13.71
N LEU A 33 11.22 -4.21 12.96
CA LEU A 33 12.03 -4.66 11.82
C LEU A 33 13.49 -4.26 12.03
N ALA A 34 14.41 -5.12 11.58
CA ALA A 34 15.83 -4.83 11.58
C ALA A 34 16.18 -3.89 10.41
N PRO A 35 17.01 -2.84 10.64
CA PRO A 35 17.56 -2.06 9.54
C PRO A 35 18.56 -2.89 8.73
N GLY A 36 18.73 -2.54 7.46
CA GLY A 36 19.66 -3.18 6.54
C GLY A 36 18.99 -3.68 5.25
N LEU A 37 19.64 -4.65 4.61
CA LEU A 37 19.23 -5.25 3.35
C LEU A 37 18.12 -6.29 3.57
N TRP A 38 17.06 -6.19 2.80
CA TRP A 38 15.94 -7.11 2.75
C TRP A 38 15.78 -7.68 1.35
N GLU A 39 15.32 -8.92 1.26
CA GLU A 39 15.00 -9.60 0.02
C GLU A 39 13.54 -10.06 0.07
N GLU A 40 12.77 -9.66 -0.95
CA GLU A 40 11.36 -9.97 -1.09
C GLU A 40 11.13 -10.91 -2.27
N SER A 41 10.33 -11.94 -2.07
CA SER A 41 9.75 -12.75 -3.15
C SER A 41 8.28 -12.42 -3.28
N ARG A 42 7.84 -12.09 -4.50
CA ARG A 42 6.45 -11.77 -4.82
C ARG A 42 5.87 -12.83 -5.74
N THR A 43 4.60 -13.16 -5.53
CA THR A 43 3.81 -13.96 -6.46
C THR A 43 2.46 -13.29 -6.63
N THR A 44 2.12 -12.98 -7.88
CA THR A 44 0.82 -12.37 -8.21
C THR A 44 0.07 -13.30 -9.15
N LEU A 45 -1.13 -13.73 -8.74
CA LEU A 45 -2.02 -14.51 -9.59
C LEU A 45 -3.18 -13.63 -10.03
N ILE A 46 -3.56 -13.72 -11.31
CA ILE A 46 -4.81 -13.15 -11.82
C ILE A 46 -5.58 -14.27 -12.50
N ASN A 47 -6.81 -14.52 -12.06
CA ASN A 47 -7.64 -15.64 -12.51
C ASN A 47 -6.89 -16.98 -12.45
N GLY A 48 -6.06 -17.16 -11.41
CA GLY A 48 -5.22 -18.35 -11.20
C GLY A 48 -3.94 -18.40 -12.06
N GLN A 49 -3.70 -17.44 -12.95
CA GLN A 49 -2.51 -17.40 -13.79
C GLN A 49 -1.42 -16.53 -13.16
N ASN A 50 -0.17 -17.02 -13.18
CA ASN A 50 0.98 -16.30 -12.65
C ASN A 50 1.36 -15.12 -13.57
N LEU A 51 1.24 -13.90 -13.04
CA LEU A 51 1.48 -12.67 -13.78
C LEU A 51 2.94 -12.52 -14.20
N GLU A 52 3.87 -12.88 -13.31
CA GLU A 52 5.30 -12.81 -13.58
C GLU A 52 5.70 -13.74 -14.74
N GLU A 53 5.14 -14.95 -14.78
CA GLU A 53 5.36 -15.91 -15.87
C GLU A 53 4.77 -15.41 -17.20
N ILE A 54 3.56 -14.84 -17.17
CA ILE A 54 2.93 -14.23 -18.36
C ILE A 54 3.83 -13.11 -18.90
N MET A 55 4.30 -12.22 -18.02
CA MET A 55 5.18 -11.11 -18.38
C MET A 55 6.50 -11.59 -18.97
N ARG A 56 7.13 -12.60 -18.35
CA ARG A 56 8.36 -13.21 -18.86
C ARG A 56 8.15 -13.80 -20.26
N LYS A 57 7.09 -14.60 -20.45
CA LYS A 57 6.76 -15.19 -21.76
C LYS A 57 6.49 -14.12 -22.82
N GLN A 58 5.81 -13.04 -22.46
CA GLN A 58 5.55 -11.93 -23.38
C GLN A 58 6.84 -11.18 -23.74
N MET A 59 7.72 -10.95 -22.77
CA MET A 59 9.03 -10.37 -22.99
C MET A 59 9.85 -11.25 -23.94
N GLU A 60 9.93 -12.55 -23.72
CA GLU A 60 10.64 -13.49 -24.60
C GLU A 60 10.11 -13.45 -26.04
N LYS A 61 8.79 -13.41 -26.22
CA LYS A 61 8.18 -13.24 -27.55
C LYS A 61 8.58 -11.92 -28.21
N ASN A 62 8.62 -10.83 -27.44
CA ASN A 62 9.04 -9.53 -27.96
C ASN A 62 10.54 -9.52 -28.31
N MET A 63 11.40 -10.10 -27.46
CA MET A 63 12.84 -10.25 -27.70
C MET A 63 13.14 -11.01 -29.00
N ALA A 64 12.39 -12.09 -29.25
CA ALA A 64 12.55 -12.92 -30.45
C ALA A 64 12.21 -12.17 -31.74
N ARG A 65 11.35 -11.13 -31.66
CA ARG A 65 10.95 -10.30 -32.80
C ARG A 65 11.85 -9.10 -33.04
N MET A 66 12.84 -8.86 -32.18
CA MET A 66 13.74 -7.71 -32.26
C MET A 66 15.03 -8.03 -33.02
N THR A 67 15.57 -7.05 -33.73
CA THR A 67 16.91 -7.14 -34.35
C THR A 67 18.02 -7.09 -33.28
N PRO A 68 19.24 -7.52 -33.59
CA PRO A 68 20.38 -7.42 -32.66
C PRO A 68 20.61 -6.00 -32.13
N GLU A 69 20.49 -4.98 -32.98
CA GLU A 69 20.63 -3.56 -32.61
C GLU A 69 19.53 -3.12 -31.64
N GLN A 70 18.29 -3.55 -31.88
CA GLN A 70 17.15 -3.26 -30.99
C GLN A 70 17.32 -3.94 -29.63
N ARG A 71 17.82 -5.18 -29.59
CA ARG A 71 18.11 -5.88 -28.33
C ARG A 71 19.19 -5.18 -27.52
N ALA A 72 20.22 -4.62 -28.17
CA ALA A 72 21.30 -3.91 -27.49
C ALA A 72 20.87 -2.58 -26.84
N GLN A 73 19.79 -1.96 -27.33
CA GLN A 73 19.25 -0.71 -26.76
C GLN A 73 18.27 -0.93 -25.62
N MET A 74 17.69 -2.13 -25.51
CA MET A 74 16.64 -2.46 -24.56
C MET A 74 17.02 -2.43 -23.07
N PRO A 75 18.24 -2.82 -22.65
CA PRO A 75 18.66 -2.66 -21.26
C PRO A 75 18.57 -1.21 -20.77
N LYS A 76 18.67 -0.24 -21.69
CA LYS A 76 18.59 1.20 -21.38
C LYS A 76 17.16 1.70 -21.22
N SER A 77 16.18 1.02 -21.82
CA SER A 77 14.77 1.42 -21.81
C SER A 77 13.89 0.60 -20.84
N MET A 78 14.32 -0.60 -20.47
CA MET A 78 13.58 -1.43 -19.50
C MET A 78 13.65 -0.94 -18.05
N GLY A 79 14.62 -0.09 -17.68
CA GLY A 79 14.76 0.45 -16.32
C GLY A 79 14.81 -0.65 -15.24
N ASN A 80 14.50 -0.29 -13.98
CA ASN A 80 14.34 -1.23 -12.86
C ASN A 80 13.00 -2.00 -12.92
N MET A 81 12.46 -2.26 -14.11
CA MET A 81 11.27 -3.08 -14.26
C MET A 81 11.66 -4.53 -13.94
N SER A 82 11.67 -4.87 -12.66
CA SER A 82 11.88 -6.22 -12.16
C SER A 82 10.74 -7.08 -12.68
N ALA A 83 10.99 -7.75 -13.80
CA ALA A 83 10.10 -8.73 -14.39
C ALA A 83 10.12 -10.00 -13.54
N GLY A 84 9.53 -9.93 -12.34
CA GLY A 84 9.34 -11.07 -11.44
C GLY A 84 10.65 -11.66 -10.92
N GLY A 85 10.85 -11.58 -9.61
CA GLY A 85 12.04 -12.15 -8.97
C GLY A 85 12.17 -11.69 -7.53
N LYS A 86 13.27 -12.11 -6.91
CA LYS A 86 13.69 -11.58 -5.61
C LYS A 86 14.06 -10.11 -5.78
N VAL A 87 13.37 -9.22 -5.07
CA VAL A 87 13.67 -7.78 -5.07
C VAL A 87 14.39 -7.45 -3.78
N GLU A 88 15.50 -6.74 -3.89
CA GLU A 88 16.22 -6.23 -2.73
C GLU A 88 15.79 -4.81 -2.40
N SER A 89 15.59 -4.53 -1.12
CA SER A 89 15.29 -3.21 -0.58
C SER A 89 16.19 -2.92 0.61
N CYS A 90 16.52 -1.64 0.84
CA CYS A 90 17.29 -1.20 1.98
C CYS A 90 16.38 -0.42 2.93
N LEU A 91 16.40 -0.80 4.21
CA LEU A 91 15.67 -0.10 5.26
C LEU A 91 16.68 0.57 6.21
N SER A 92 16.68 1.89 6.25
CA SER A 92 17.59 2.67 7.11
C SER A 92 17.14 2.61 8.58
N ALA A 93 18.08 2.82 9.50
CA ALA A 93 17.77 2.87 10.93
C ALA A 93 16.81 4.03 11.25
N ALA A 94 16.89 5.14 10.51
CA ALA A 94 15.99 6.27 10.65
C ALA A 94 14.56 5.90 10.20
N GLU A 95 14.42 5.15 9.10
CA GLU A 95 13.12 4.67 8.62
C GLU A 95 12.46 3.71 9.61
N VAL A 96 13.21 2.73 10.13
CA VAL A 96 12.71 1.84 11.21
C VAL A 96 12.28 2.66 12.43
N ALA A 97 13.12 3.59 12.87
CA ALA A 97 12.87 4.40 14.05
C ALA A 97 11.69 5.35 13.87
N LYS A 98 11.45 5.86 12.65
CA LYS A 98 10.30 6.70 12.32
C LYS A 98 9.00 5.92 12.47
N GLY A 99 9.01 4.64 12.11
CA GLY A 99 7.81 3.80 12.10
C GLY A 99 6.83 4.22 11.01
N ILE A 100 5.64 3.65 11.08
CA ILE A 100 4.61 3.82 10.07
C ILE A 100 3.53 4.76 10.56
N ASP A 101 3.33 5.84 9.81
CA ASP A 101 2.16 6.71 9.93
C ASP A 101 1.05 6.18 9.03
N THR A 102 -0.01 5.68 9.66
CA THR A 102 -1.15 5.09 8.95
C THR A 102 -1.92 6.10 8.11
N GLU A 103 -1.97 7.37 8.51
CA GLU A 103 -2.62 8.43 7.72
C GLU A 103 -1.77 8.80 6.51
N SER A 104 -0.45 8.92 6.69
CA SER A 104 0.47 9.14 5.56
C SER A 104 0.38 8.03 4.52
N ILE A 105 0.20 6.77 4.92
CA ILE A 105 -0.03 5.65 3.99
C ILE A 105 -1.33 5.85 3.21
N LYS A 106 -2.43 6.18 3.88
CA LYS A 106 -3.73 6.41 3.22
C LYS A 106 -3.62 7.53 2.20
N GLU A 107 -3.02 8.66 2.58
CA GLU A 107 -2.81 9.82 1.70
C GLU A 107 -1.95 9.47 0.49
N LYS A 108 -0.82 8.78 0.70
CA LYS A 108 0.05 8.32 -0.40
C LYS A 108 -0.72 7.42 -1.38
N LEU A 109 -1.53 6.49 -0.90
CA LEU A 109 -2.34 5.65 -1.78
C LEU A 109 -3.37 6.48 -2.56
N GLN A 110 -4.12 7.34 -1.88
CA GLN A 110 -5.15 8.17 -2.50
C GLN A 110 -4.57 9.12 -3.57
N ASN A 111 -3.37 9.64 -3.33
CA ASN A 111 -2.67 10.52 -4.27
C ASN A 111 -2.10 9.77 -5.47
N SER A 112 -1.57 8.55 -5.27
CA SER A 112 -0.99 7.74 -6.34
C SER A 112 -2.04 6.98 -7.18
N ALA A 113 -3.19 6.66 -6.58
CA ALA A 113 -4.26 5.90 -7.21
C ALA A 113 -5.60 6.63 -7.01
N LYS A 114 -5.90 7.57 -7.93
CA LYS A 114 -7.15 8.32 -7.92
C LYS A 114 -8.36 7.37 -7.90
N GLY A 115 -9.29 7.62 -6.98
CA GLY A 115 -10.49 6.79 -6.80
C GLY A 115 -10.29 5.57 -5.91
N CYS A 116 -9.09 5.35 -5.35
CA CYS A 116 -8.85 4.35 -4.32
C CYS A 116 -9.04 4.92 -2.92
N THR A 117 -9.69 4.15 -2.06
CA THR A 117 -9.81 4.39 -0.62
C THR A 117 -9.23 3.20 0.13
N LEU A 118 -8.33 3.48 1.07
CA LEU A 118 -7.77 2.50 1.99
C LEU A 118 -8.44 2.64 3.36
N ASN A 119 -9.01 1.55 3.86
CA ASN A 119 -9.50 1.45 5.21
C ASN A 119 -8.61 0.48 6.00
N ILE A 120 -7.81 1.00 6.93
CA ILE A 120 -6.99 0.20 7.83
C ILE A 120 -7.92 -0.29 8.97
N VAL A 121 -8.15 -1.60 9.02
CA VAL A 121 -9.05 -2.27 9.97
C VAL A 121 -8.40 -2.43 11.34
N SER A 122 -7.12 -2.77 11.33
CA SER A 122 -6.30 -2.89 12.53
C SER A 122 -4.85 -2.71 12.13
N ALA A 123 -4.05 -2.03 12.95
CA ALA A 123 -2.62 -1.99 12.76
C ALA A 123 -1.92 -1.88 14.12
N ASP A 124 -0.84 -2.62 14.29
CA ASP A 124 -0.01 -2.65 15.49
C ASP A 124 1.42 -3.09 15.13
N GLN A 125 2.26 -3.33 16.15
CA GLN A 125 3.66 -3.71 15.95
C GLN A 125 3.86 -5.08 15.26
N SER A 126 2.83 -5.92 15.23
CA SER A 126 2.82 -7.24 14.62
C SER A 126 2.30 -7.22 13.17
N GLY A 127 1.70 -6.11 12.74
CA GLY A 127 1.26 -5.95 11.36
C GLY A 127 0.01 -5.11 11.19
N ALA A 128 -0.66 -5.27 10.05
CA ALA A 128 -1.87 -4.54 9.73
C ALA A 128 -2.83 -5.38 8.89
N ARG A 129 -4.13 -5.12 9.03
CA ARG A 129 -5.19 -5.62 8.14
C ARG A 129 -5.93 -4.43 7.57
N PHE A 130 -6.26 -4.50 6.29
CA PHE A 130 -6.91 -3.41 5.61
C PHE A 130 -7.87 -3.90 4.52
N ASN A 131 -8.78 -3.02 4.15
CA ASN A 131 -9.61 -3.14 2.97
C ASN A 131 -9.28 -2.00 2.02
N ALA A 132 -9.22 -2.26 0.73
CA ALA A 132 -9.09 -1.25 -0.30
C ALA A 132 -10.30 -1.32 -1.24
N VAL A 133 -10.83 -0.17 -1.62
CA VAL A 133 -11.86 -0.06 -2.65
C VAL A 133 -11.41 0.97 -3.65
N CYS A 134 -11.40 0.61 -4.92
CA CYS A 134 -10.95 1.48 -5.99
C CYS A 134 -12.01 1.59 -7.06
N MET A 135 -12.26 2.83 -7.46
CA MET A 135 -13.19 3.22 -8.51
C MET A 135 -12.41 3.93 -9.61
N GLY A 136 -12.25 3.26 -10.74
CA GLY A 136 -11.69 3.84 -11.95
C GLY A 136 -12.70 4.75 -12.67
N PRO A 137 -12.19 5.66 -13.52
CA PRO A 137 -13.02 6.65 -14.24
C PRO A 137 -14.07 6.00 -15.17
N ASP A 138 -13.81 4.78 -15.65
CA ASP A 138 -14.66 4.06 -16.60
C ASP A 138 -15.59 3.03 -15.92
N GLY A 139 -15.88 3.20 -14.63
CA GLY A 139 -16.69 2.24 -13.86
C GLY A 139 -15.97 0.90 -13.57
N ALA A 140 -14.69 0.79 -13.91
CA ALA A 140 -13.84 -0.27 -13.40
C ALA A 140 -13.80 -0.16 -11.87
N ASN A 141 -14.15 -1.22 -11.17
CA ASN A 141 -14.17 -1.24 -9.73
C ASN A 141 -13.44 -2.47 -9.23
N TYR A 142 -12.66 -2.32 -8.17
CA TYR A 142 -12.15 -3.48 -7.46
C TYR A 142 -12.17 -3.22 -5.97
N LYS A 143 -12.39 -4.30 -5.24
CA LYS A 143 -12.31 -4.35 -3.79
C LYS A 143 -11.27 -5.38 -3.42
N GLY A 144 -10.46 -5.07 -2.43
CA GLY A 144 -9.45 -5.99 -1.93
C GLY A 144 -9.38 -5.96 -0.42
N THR A 145 -8.91 -7.06 0.12
CA THR A 145 -8.51 -7.18 1.53
C THR A 145 -7.06 -7.57 1.57
N GLY A 146 -6.33 -7.07 2.56
CA GLY A 146 -4.93 -7.38 2.71
C GLY A 146 -4.52 -7.51 4.16
N GLU A 147 -3.45 -8.26 4.36
CA GLU A 147 -2.80 -8.49 5.64
C GLU A 147 -1.29 -8.34 5.45
N TYR A 148 -0.70 -7.49 6.27
CA TYR A 148 0.74 -7.40 6.48
C TYR A 148 1.04 -7.98 7.86
N LYS A 149 2.03 -8.87 7.95
CA LYS A 149 2.37 -9.57 9.19
C LYS A 149 3.88 -9.60 9.41
N ILE A 150 4.32 -9.12 10.56
CA ILE A 150 5.69 -9.25 11.06
C ILE A 150 5.76 -10.53 11.87
N LYS A 151 6.56 -11.49 11.40
CA LYS A 151 6.79 -12.74 12.14
C LYS A 151 7.86 -12.54 13.20
N ASN A 152 8.92 -11.80 12.85
CA ASN A 152 9.98 -11.36 13.73
C ASN A 152 10.73 -10.18 13.08
N GLU A 153 11.75 -9.65 13.75
CA GLU A 153 12.56 -8.52 13.25
C GLU A 153 13.23 -8.74 11.89
N LYS A 154 13.34 -9.97 11.41
CA LYS A 154 14.04 -10.35 10.18
C LYS A 154 13.13 -11.06 9.17
N GLU A 155 11.84 -11.13 9.42
CA GLU A 155 10.88 -11.79 8.53
C GLU A 155 9.49 -11.15 8.63
N TRP A 156 8.95 -10.77 7.48
CA TRP A 156 7.56 -10.35 7.35
C TRP A 156 6.93 -10.95 6.09
N SER A 157 5.60 -10.96 6.06
CA SER A 157 4.83 -11.43 4.91
C SER A 157 3.66 -10.50 4.65
N PHE A 158 3.26 -10.42 3.39
CA PHE A 158 2.07 -9.71 2.96
C PHE A 158 1.21 -10.63 2.12
N LYS A 159 -0.11 -10.54 2.31
CA LYS A 159 -1.10 -11.20 1.47
C LYS A 159 -2.18 -10.22 1.09
N MET A 160 -2.67 -10.32 -0.13
CA MET A 160 -3.80 -9.54 -0.61
C MET A 160 -4.66 -10.40 -1.53
N VAL A 161 -5.96 -10.22 -1.43
CA VAL A 161 -6.95 -10.78 -2.35
C VAL A 161 -7.80 -9.62 -2.85
N ALA A 162 -8.02 -9.56 -4.16
CA ALA A 162 -8.84 -8.52 -4.77
C ALA A 162 -9.76 -9.11 -5.84
N ASP A 163 -11.01 -8.65 -5.84
CA ASP A 163 -11.99 -8.95 -6.87
C ASP A 163 -12.40 -7.66 -7.54
N GLY A 164 -12.57 -7.69 -8.85
CA GLY A 164 -13.00 -6.51 -9.55
C GLY A 164 -13.41 -6.76 -10.99
N ARG A 165 -13.66 -5.65 -11.68
CA ARG A 165 -13.92 -5.62 -13.11
C ARG A 165 -12.95 -4.64 -13.76
N ALA A 166 -12.18 -5.14 -14.72
CA ALA A 166 -11.33 -4.32 -15.57
C ALA A 166 -12.02 -4.08 -16.91
N GLN A 167 -11.92 -2.85 -17.41
CA GLN A 167 -12.12 -2.56 -18.82
C GLN A 167 -10.74 -2.29 -19.42
N GLY A 168 -10.37 -3.03 -20.45
CA GLY A 168 -9.08 -2.85 -21.12
C GLY A 168 -9.22 -3.16 -22.61
N PRO A 169 -8.43 -2.50 -23.47
CA PRO A 169 -8.34 -2.88 -24.87
C PRO A 169 -7.80 -4.31 -25.01
N ASP A 170 -8.16 -4.99 -26.10
CA ASP A 170 -7.59 -6.29 -26.45
C ASP A 170 -6.05 -6.19 -26.45
N GLY A 171 -5.38 -6.96 -25.57
CA GLY A 171 -3.91 -7.05 -25.51
C GLY A 171 -3.21 -6.41 -24.30
N ALA A 172 -3.92 -5.89 -23.29
CA ALA A 172 -3.30 -5.56 -22.00
C ALA A 172 -2.74 -6.82 -21.31
N VAL A 173 -1.71 -6.69 -20.46
CA VAL A 173 -1.11 -7.82 -19.70
C VAL A 173 -2.17 -8.56 -18.87
N ILE A 174 -3.14 -7.81 -18.36
CA ILE A 174 -4.38 -8.33 -17.79
C ILE A 174 -5.36 -8.49 -18.95
N ALA A 175 -5.10 -9.45 -19.84
CA ALA A 175 -5.89 -9.70 -21.03
C ALA A 175 -7.21 -10.36 -20.63
N GLN A 176 -8.13 -9.59 -20.04
CA GLN A 176 -9.56 -9.90 -20.00
C GLN A 176 -10.30 -8.66 -19.52
N ALA A 177 -10.90 -7.93 -20.47
CA ALA A 177 -12.05 -7.11 -20.14
C ALA A 177 -13.08 -8.02 -19.45
N GLY A 178 -13.51 -7.67 -18.25
CA GLY A 178 -14.38 -8.52 -17.46
C GLY A 178 -13.99 -8.62 -15.99
N ASN A 179 -14.58 -9.60 -15.33
CA ASN A 179 -14.34 -9.84 -13.91
C ASN A 179 -12.98 -10.52 -13.72
N PHE A 180 -12.26 -10.11 -12.69
CA PHE A 180 -11.03 -10.76 -12.30
C PHE A 180 -11.01 -11.05 -10.81
N HIS A 181 -10.27 -12.09 -10.47
CA HIS A 181 -9.85 -12.41 -9.11
C HIS A 181 -8.32 -12.37 -9.08
N ALA A 182 -7.75 -11.54 -8.22
CA ALA A 182 -6.31 -11.39 -8.07
C ALA A 182 -5.88 -11.78 -6.65
N THR A 183 -4.77 -12.51 -6.55
CA THR A 183 -4.09 -12.74 -5.28
C THR A 183 -2.65 -12.27 -5.39
N GLN A 184 -2.13 -11.76 -4.28
CA GLN A 184 -0.74 -11.40 -4.17
C GLN A 184 -0.20 -11.88 -2.84
N GLU A 185 0.94 -12.56 -2.89
CA GLU A 185 1.71 -12.92 -1.72
C GLU A 185 3.12 -12.36 -1.83
N VAL A 186 3.61 -11.79 -0.74
CA VAL A 186 5.00 -11.37 -0.59
C VAL A 186 5.57 -12.03 0.66
N GLN A 187 6.77 -12.58 0.53
CA GLN A 187 7.57 -13.05 1.65
C GLN A 187 8.87 -12.27 1.66
N SER A 188 9.24 -11.72 2.82
CA SER A 188 10.44 -10.92 2.96
C SER A 188 11.34 -11.46 4.05
N ARG A 189 12.65 -11.44 3.79
CA ARG A 189 13.68 -11.87 4.73
C ARG A 189 14.80 -10.85 4.76
N TRP A 190 15.25 -10.52 5.97
CA TRP A 190 16.45 -9.73 6.18
C TRP A 190 17.68 -10.54 5.75
N LYS A 191 18.63 -9.87 5.11
CA LYS A 191 19.83 -10.47 4.51
C LYS A 191 21.09 -10.06 5.22
N ALA A 192 21.25 -8.77 5.48
CA ALA A 192 22.47 -8.22 6.05
C ALA A 192 22.22 -6.83 6.66
N GLY A 193 23.07 -6.40 7.58
CA GLY A 193 22.97 -5.06 8.18
C GLY A 193 23.46 -3.94 7.26
N ASN A 194 24.22 -4.28 6.22
CA ASN A 194 24.71 -3.35 5.20
C ASN A 194 23.92 -3.55 3.90
N CYS A 195 23.48 -2.45 3.29
CA CYS A 195 22.72 -2.45 2.04
C CYS A 195 23.57 -2.51 0.77
N GLY A 196 24.91 -2.40 0.89
CA GLY A 196 25.81 -2.39 -0.25
C GLY A 196 25.47 -1.24 -1.20
N ASN A 197 25.09 -1.58 -2.44
CA ASN A 197 24.74 -0.61 -3.49
C ASN A 197 23.22 -0.34 -3.59
N VAL A 198 22.39 -0.98 -2.76
CA VAL A 198 20.95 -0.76 -2.74
C VAL A 198 20.65 0.51 -1.93
N LYS A 199 20.03 1.50 -2.56
CA LYS A 199 19.63 2.75 -1.89
C LYS A 199 18.37 2.53 -1.06
N SER A 200 18.27 3.21 0.07
CA SER A 200 17.01 3.37 0.80
C SER A 200 16.12 4.40 0.10
N ASP A 201 14.81 4.35 0.37
CA ASP A 201 13.79 5.23 -0.21
C ASP A 201 13.65 6.58 0.54
N GLU A 202 14.73 7.05 1.18
CA GLU A 202 14.74 8.30 1.97
C GLU A 202 14.55 9.58 1.12
#